data_AF-A0A536TKX9-F1
#
_entry.id   AF-A0A536TKX9-F1
#
_cell.length_a   1.000
_cell.length_b   1.000
_cell.length_c   1.000
_cell.angle_alpha   90.00
_cell.angle_beta   90.00
_cell.angle_gamma   90.00
#
_symmetry.space_group_name_H-M   'P 1'
#
loop_
_entity.id
_entity.type
_entity.pdbx_description
1 polymer ?
#
loop_
_entity_poly.entity_id
_entity_poly.type
_entity_poly.pdbx_seq_one_letter_code
_entity_poly.pdbx_strand_id
1 'polypeptide(L)'
;MEMVAASKMRKAQERMRHSRPYGEKIRNVAAHISHANPEYRHPFLIERDTVKGVGMIVVTTDKGLCGALNTNLLRLALGKYKEWEAQGEKMEVCAIGGKGFGFMQRLGANVVSHVVQLGDRPQMDKLIGAVKVMLDGYTQDRFDRLLLFYTRFINTMKQEPVMEQLLPLSGERLGLPASHWDYLYEPEAKVVL
;
A
#
# COMPACT_ATOMS: atom_id res chain seq x y z
N MET A 1 -18.24 -9.49 -23.14
CA MET A 1 -17.00 -9.24 -22.36
C MET A 1 -16.81 -10.19 -21.19
N GLU A 2 -17.87 -10.83 -20.68
CA GLU A 2 -17.82 -11.68 -19.49
C GLU A 2 -16.84 -12.87 -19.58
N MET A 3 -16.89 -13.65 -20.67
CA MET A 3 -15.95 -14.77 -20.87
C MET A 3 -14.47 -14.33 -20.94
N VAL A 4 -14.20 -13.17 -21.56
CA VAL A 4 -12.84 -12.60 -21.63
C VAL A 4 -12.38 -12.15 -20.24
N ALA A 5 -13.27 -11.51 -19.47
CA ALA A 5 -12.99 -11.09 -18.11
C ALA A 5 -12.74 -12.29 -17.18
N ALA A 6 -13.51 -13.37 -17.30
CA ALA A 6 -13.31 -14.60 -16.54
C ALA A 6 -11.93 -15.24 -16.81
N SER A 7 -11.53 -15.33 -18.09
CA SER A 7 -10.20 -15.83 -18.47
C SER A 7 -9.07 -14.97 -17.90
N LYS A 8 -9.20 -13.64 -17.97
CA LYS A 8 -8.23 -12.70 -17.39
C LYS A 8 -8.18 -12.77 -15.87
N MET A 9 -9.33 -12.94 -15.21
CA MET A 9 -9.42 -13.09 -13.76
C MET A 9 -8.66 -14.32 -13.29
N ARG A 10 -8.84 -15.47 -13.96
CA ARG A 10 -8.10 -16.70 -13.63
C ARG A 10 -6.59 -16.48 -13.67
N LYS A 11 -6.08 -15.89 -14.76
CA LYS A 11 -4.66 -15.56 -14.91
C LYS A 11 -4.17 -14.55 -13.86
N ALA A 12 -5.01 -13.59 -13.46
CA ALA A 12 -4.67 -12.63 -12.41
C ALA A 12 -4.62 -13.30 -11.03
N GLN A 13 -5.53 -14.22 -10.73
CA GLN A 13 -5.53 -15.00 -9.49
C GLN A 13 -4.28 -15.87 -9.38
N GLU A 14 -3.87 -16.54 -10.46
CA GLU A 14 -2.62 -17.33 -10.48
C GLU A 14 -1.41 -16.44 -10.15
N ARG A 15 -1.28 -15.28 -10.81
CA ARG A 15 -0.20 -14.31 -10.51
C ARG A 15 -0.24 -13.82 -9.06
N MET A 16 -1.42 -13.52 -8.53
CA MET A 16 -1.57 -13.11 -7.13
C MET A 16 -1.11 -14.22 -6.19
N ARG A 17 -1.51 -15.48 -6.43
CA ARG A 17 -1.11 -16.63 -5.60
C ARG A 17 0.40 -16.83 -5.58
N HIS A 18 1.10 -16.60 -6.71
CA HIS A 18 2.56 -16.69 -6.77
C HIS A 18 3.26 -15.50 -6.08
N SER A 19 2.67 -14.31 -6.10
CA SER A 19 3.28 -13.10 -5.53
C SER A 19 3.03 -12.95 -4.04
N ARG A 20 1.93 -13.51 -3.54
CA ARG A 20 1.48 -13.36 -2.14
C ARG A 20 2.48 -13.90 -1.10
N PRO A 21 3.09 -15.08 -1.27
CA PRO A 21 4.08 -15.60 -0.33
C PRO A 21 5.28 -14.66 -0.12
N TYR A 22 5.72 -13.96 -1.18
CA TYR A 22 6.82 -13.00 -1.09
C TYR A 22 6.44 -11.81 -0.18
N GLY A 23 5.28 -11.19 -0.43
CA GLY A 23 4.80 -10.07 0.37
C GLY A 23 4.52 -10.44 1.83
N GLU A 24 3.88 -11.58 2.07
CA GLU A 24 3.63 -12.07 3.43
C GLU A 24 4.93 -12.41 4.17
N LYS A 25 5.91 -13.03 3.49
CA LYS A 25 7.18 -13.38 4.13
C LYS A 25 8.02 -12.14 4.45
N ILE A 26 8.10 -11.15 3.56
CA ILE A 26 8.79 -9.88 3.84
C ILE A 26 8.12 -9.16 5.00
N ARG A 27 6.79 -9.09 5.02
CA ARG A 27 6.09 -8.46 6.14
C ARG A 27 6.35 -9.17 7.45
N ASN A 28 6.40 -10.49 7.46
CA ASN A 28 6.73 -11.29 8.63
C ASN A 28 8.16 -11.03 9.12
N VAL A 29 9.13 -10.92 8.20
CA VAL A 29 10.52 -10.56 8.52
C VAL A 29 10.60 -9.13 9.07
N ALA A 30 9.94 -8.17 8.44
CA ALA A 30 9.89 -6.77 8.87
C ALA A 30 9.23 -6.63 10.26
N ALA A 31 8.11 -7.32 10.50
CA ALA A 31 7.45 -7.35 11.80
C ALA A 31 8.36 -7.96 12.87
N HIS A 32 9.05 -9.05 12.55
CA HIS A 32 9.98 -9.70 13.46
C HIS A 32 11.16 -8.78 13.81
N ILE A 33 11.75 -8.11 12.83
CA ILE A 33 12.80 -7.10 13.01
C ILE A 33 12.29 -5.93 13.87
N SER A 34 11.04 -5.47 13.70
CA SER A 34 10.49 -4.38 14.52
C SER A 34 10.45 -4.71 16.02
N HIS A 35 10.33 -6.00 16.36
CA HIS A 35 10.31 -6.51 17.74
C HIS A 35 11.68 -6.97 18.23
N ALA A 36 12.65 -7.17 17.34
CA ALA A 36 14.03 -7.39 17.73
C ALA A 36 14.55 -6.09 18.37
N ASN A 37 15.59 -6.18 19.20
CA ASN A 37 16.35 -5.02 19.68
C ASN A 37 17.63 -4.88 18.85
N PRO A 38 17.58 -4.52 17.56
CA PRO A 38 18.80 -4.19 16.84
C PRO A 38 19.42 -2.93 17.47
N GLU A 39 20.75 -2.85 17.49
CA GLU A 39 21.49 -1.64 17.90
C GLU A 39 21.08 -0.41 17.07
N TYR A 40 20.54 -0.63 15.86
CA TYR A 40 20.04 0.39 14.94
C TYR A 40 18.53 0.24 14.71
N ARG A 41 17.78 1.31 14.96
CA ARG A 41 16.35 1.40 14.61
C ARG A 41 16.15 2.21 13.34
N HIS A 42 15.73 1.55 12.27
CA HIS A 42 15.42 2.23 11.01
C HIS A 42 14.23 3.19 11.17
N PRO A 43 14.22 4.38 10.54
CA PRO A 43 13.13 5.36 10.65
C PRO A 43 11.72 4.82 10.32
N PHE A 44 11.63 3.77 9.51
CA PHE A 44 10.37 3.11 9.15
C PHE A 44 9.76 2.25 10.26
N LEU A 45 10.53 1.96 11.31
CA LEU A 45 10.11 1.17 12.48
C LEU A 45 9.70 2.05 13.67
N ILE A 46 9.98 3.35 13.59
CA ILE A 46 9.74 4.29 14.68
C ILE A 46 8.34 4.88 14.49
N GLU A 47 7.45 4.59 15.44
CA GLU A 47 6.17 5.30 15.52
C GLU A 47 6.43 6.76 15.86
N ARG A 48 5.76 7.67 15.16
CA ARG A 48 5.91 9.11 15.35
C ARG A 48 4.84 9.59 16.33
N ASP A 49 5.26 10.37 17.33
CA ASP A 49 4.38 10.87 18.40
C ASP A 49 3.28 11.82 17.89
N THR A 50 3.51 12.48 16.76
CA THR A 50 2.52 13.38 16.13
C THR A 50 2.46 13.10 14.64
N VAL A 51 1.24 13.15 14.10
CA VAL A 51 1.00 12.98 12.66
C VAL A 51 0.46 14.30 12.13
N LYS A 52 1.22 14.91 11.24
CA LYS A 52 0.92 16.19 10.59
C LYS A 52 0.60 16.02 9.11
N GLY A 53 1.01 14.90 8.52
CA GLY A 53 0.67 14.55 7.16
C GLY A 53 0.48 13.06 6.91
N VAL A 54 -0.24 12.75 5.85
CA VAL A 54 -0.58 11.38 5.42
C VAL A 54 -0.28 11.19 3.95
N GLY A 55 0.57 10.21 3.65
CA GLY A 55 0.73 9.65 2.32
C GLY A 55 -0.37 8.61 2.04
N MET A 56 -1.05 8.74 0.90
CA MET A 56 -2.09 7.80 0.46
C MET A 56 -1.69 7.17 -0.88
N ILE A 57 -1.51 5.85 -0.92
CA ILE A 57 -1.39 5.10 -2.17
C ILE A 57 -2.76 4.50 -2.48
N VAL A 58 -3.38 4.90 -3.58
CA VAL A 58 -4.73 4.44 -3.94
C VAL A 58 -4.70 3.60 -5.21
N VAL A 59 -5.02 2.32 -5.07
CA VAL A 59 -4.96 1.32 -6.14
C VAL A 59 -6.33 1.06 -6.74
N THR A 60 -6.53 1.50 -7.97
CA THR A 60 -7.77 1.37 -8.73
C THR A 60 -7.51 0.73 -10.09
N THR A 61 -8.58 0.46 -10.84
CA THR A 61 -8.43 0.00 -12.23
C THR A 61 -8.22 1.17 -13.19
N ASP A 62 -7.59 0.89 -14.34
CA ASP A 62 -7.55 1.85 -15.45
C ASP A 62 -8.90 1.98 -16.17
N LYS A 63 -9.57 0.83 -16.36
CA LYS A 63 -10.83 0.74 -17.12
C LYS A 63 -12.03 0.65 -16.19
N GLY A 64 -13.19 1.11 -16.67
CA GLY A 64 -14.47 0.97 -15.97
C GLY A 64 -15.11 -0.41 -16.16
N LEU A 65 -16.44 -0.46 -16.04
CA LEU A 65 -17.24 -1.69 -16.19
C LEU A 65 -16.89 -2.80 -15.18
N CYS A 66 -16.52 -2.39 -13.97
CA CYS A 66 -16.10 -3.28 -12.87
C CYS A 66 -17.07 -3.23 -11.68
N GLY A 67 -18.34 -2.89 -11.92
CA GLY A 67 -19.34 -2.71 -10.87
C GLY A 67 -18.90 -1.73 -9.78
N ALA A 68 -19.12 -2.09 -8.52
CA ALA A 68 -18.83 -1.23 -7.37
C ALA A 68 -17.37 -1.25 -6.91
N LEU A 69 -16.46 -1.95 -7.60
CA LEU A 69 -15.07 -2.14 -7.17
C LEU A 69 -14.34 -0.82 -6.86
N ASN A 70 -14.27 0.10 -7.85
CA ASN A 70 -13.62 1.40 -7.65
C ASN A 70 -14.45 2.30 -6.74
N THR A 71 -15.78 2.29 -6.88
CA THR A 71 -16.66 3.18 -6.11
C THR A 71 -16.55 2.91 -4.61
N ASN A 72 -16.53 1.64 -4.20
CA ASN A 72 -16.42 1.27 -2.80
C ASN A 72 -15.05 1.66 -2.22
N LEU A 73 -13.97 1.42 -2.97
CA LEU A 73 -12.64 1.82 -2.54
C LEU A 73 -12.47 3.34 -2.45
N LEU A 74 -12.93 4.06 -3.48
CA LEU A 74 -12.83 5.53 -3.51
C LEU A 74 -13.73 6.18 -2.47
N ARG A 75 -14.86 5.56 -2.09
CA ARG A 75 -15.68 6.02 -0.96
C ARG A 75 -14.92 5.88 0.37
N LEU A 76 -14.24 4.75 0.59
CA LEU A 76 -13.39 4.56 1.77
C LEU A 76 -12.25 5.59 1.80
N ALA A 77 -11.53 5.74 0.70
CA ALA A 77 -10.42 6.69 0.59
C ALA A 77 -10.89 8.14 0.77
N LEU A 78 -12.03 8.53 0.17
CA LEU A 78 -12.60 9.88 0.34
C LEU A 78 -13.04 10.15 1.77
N GLY A 79 -13.66 9.17 2.44
CA GLY A 79 -14.07 9.31 3.83
C GLY A 79 -12.87 9.62 4.73
N LYS A 80 -11.78 8.87 4.54
CA LYS A 80 -10.53 9.09 5.27
C LYS A 80 -9.82 10.39 4.89
N TYR A 81 -9.80 10.73 3.61
CA TYR A 81 -9.26 12.00 3.14
C TYR A 81 -9.94 13.18 3.83
N LYS A 82 -11.28 13.21 3.87
CA LYS A 82 -12.05 14.28 4.51
C LYS A 82 -11.90 14.30 6.03
N GLU A 83 -11.79 13.12 6.66
CA GLU A 83 -11.54 12.99 8.10
C GLU A 83 -10.22 13.66 8.49
N TRP A 84 -9.13 13.38 7.75
CA TRP A 84 -7.81 13.97 8.00
C TRP A 84 -7.72 15.44 7.58
N GLU A 85 -8.38 15.82 6.49
CA GLU A 85 -8.50 17.22 6.07
C GLU A 85 -9.18 18.07 7.17
N ALA A 86 -10.24 17.55 7.79
CA ALA A 86 -10.91 18.22 8.90
C ALA A 86 -10.03 18.31 10.17
N GLN A 87 -9.08 17.40 10.33
CA GLN A 87 -8.06 17.43 11.39
C GLN A 87 -6.89 18.37 11.06
N GLY A 88 -6.88 18.97 9.86
CA GLY A 88 -5.80 19.85 9.39
C GLY A 88 -4.54 19.11 8.95
N GLU A 89 -4.59 17.79 8.78
CA GLU A 89 -3.47 17.01 8.28
C GLU A 89 -3.30 17.27 6.77
N LYS A 90 -2.06 17.29 6.28
CA LYS A 90 -1.77 17.43 4.84
C LYS A 90 -1.72 16.07 4.18
N MET A 91 -2.44 15.90 3.07
CA MET A 91 -2.43 14.64 2.32
C MET A 91 -1.58 14.74 1.06
N GLU A 92 -0.73 13.75 0.82
CA GLU A 92 -0.11 13.52 -0.48
C GLU A 92 -0.59 12.20 -1.06
N VAL A 93 -0.98 12.21 -2.33
CA VAL A 93 -1.61 11.05 -2.98
C VAL A 93 -0.74 10.50 -4.10
N CYS A 94 -0.52 9.19 -4.08
CA CYS A 94 -0.05 8.43 -5.22
C CYS A 94 -1.21 7.60 -5.80
N ALA A 95 -1.62 7.90 -7.02
CA ALA A 95 -2.72 7.20 -7.68
C ALA A 95 -2.21 6.10 -8.62
N ILE A 96 -2.59 4.86 -8.34
CA ILE A 96 -2.32 3.71 -9.21
C ILE A 96 -3.64 3.35 -9.91
N GLY A 97 -3.66 3.45 -11.23
CA GLY A 97 -4.83 3.24 -12.07
C GLY A 97 -5.57 4.53 -12.44
N GLY A 98 -6.04 4.58 -13.69
CA GLY A 98 -6.70 5.75 -14.27
C GLY A 98 -7.96 6.22 -13.56
N LYS A 99 -8.75 5.33 -12.93
CA LYS A 99 -10.00 5.73 -12.24
C LYS A 99 -9.72 6.48 -10.95
N GLY A 100 -8.75 6.04 -10.16
CA GLY A 100 -8.31 6.72 -8.95
C GLY A 100 -7.61 8.04 -9.27
N PHE A 101 -6.74 8.05 -10.27
CA PHE A 101 -6.07 9.27 -10.72
C PHE A 101 -7.06 10.37 -11.11
N GLY A 102 -7.98 10.08 -12.04
CA GLY A 102 -8.99 11.06 -12.46
C GLY A 102 -10.01 11.41 -11.37
N PHE A 103 -10.19 10.58 -10.35
CA PHE A 103 -11.01 10.92 -9.19
C PHE A 103 -10.29 11.91 -8.27
N MET A 104 -9.05 11.62 -7.90
CA MET A 104 -8.25 12.45 -6.99
C MET A 104 -7.94 13.82 -7.58
N GLN A 105 -7.71 13.91 -8.90
CA GLN A 105 -7.57 15.20 -9.57
C GLN A 105 -8.84 16.05 -9.49
N ARG A 106 -10.02 15.46 -9.71
CA ARG A 106 -11.30 16.19 -9.61
C ARG A 106 -11.64 16.60 -8.19
N LEU A 107 -11.17 15.84 -7.20
CA LEU A 107 -11.28 16.20 -5.79
C LEU A 107 -10.41 17.43 -5.45
N GLY A 108 -9.40 17.75 -6.27
CA GLY A 108 -8.39 18.76 -5.94
C GLY A 108 -7.32 18.26 -4.97
N ALA A 109 -7.19 16.94 -4.81
CA ALA A 109 -6.18 16.36 -3.94
C ALA A 109 -4.77 16.60 -4.50
N ASN A 110 -3.78 16.73 -3.61
CA ASN A 110 -2.37 16.85 -3.98
C ASN A 110 -1.81 15.52 -4.47
N VAL A 111 -1.95 15.25 -5.78
CA VAL A 111 -1.43 14.04 -6.41
C VAL A 111 0.05 14.24 -6.79
N VAL A 112 0.95 13.70 -5.98
CA VAL A 112 2.41 13.84 -6.15
C VAL A 112 3.00 12.81 -7.11
N SER A 113 2.29 11.72 -7.35
CA SER A 113 2.75 10.62 -8.18
C SER A 113 1.57 9.82 -8.74
N HIS A 114 1.73 9.21 -9.91
CA HIS A 114 0.72 8.33 -10.46
C HIS A 114 1.31 7.31 -11.43
N VAL A 115 0.62 6.18 -11.58
CA VAL A 115 0.86 5.20 -12.66
C VAL A 115 -0.47 4.78 -13.23
N VAL A 116 -0.62 4.91 -14.54
CA VAL A 116 -1.83 4.52 -15.26
C VAL A 116 -1.46 3.60 -16.43
N GLN A 117 -2.46 2.98 -17.04
CA GLN A 117 -2.31 2.09 -18.20
C GLN A 117 -1.40 0.88 -17.92
N LEU A 118 -1.56 0.27 -16.75
CA LEU A 118 -0.83 -0.93 -16.33
C LEU A 118 -1.28 -2.19 -17.10
N GLY A 119 -2.49 -2.16 -17.66
CA GLY A 119 -3.06 -3.28 -18.40
C GLY A 119 -3.37 -4.50 -17.52
N ASP A 120 -3.53 -5.67 -18.14
CA ASP A 120 -3.94 -6.89 -17.42
C ASP A 120 -2.79 -7.62 -16.72
N ARG A 121 -1.54 -7.27 -17.08
CA ARG A 121 -0.31 -7.86 -16.53
C ARG A 121 0.61 -6.73 -16.05
N PRO A 122 0.38 -6.18 -14.84
CA PRO A 122 1.24 -5.16 -14.28
C PRO A 122 2.66 -5.71 -14.09
N GLN A 123 3.66 -4.88 -14.40
CA GLN A 123 5.07 -5.18 -14.17
C GLN A 123 5.57 -4.34 -12.98
N MET A 124 6.38 -4.95 -12.12
CA MET A 124 6.88 -4.29 -10.91
C MET A 124 7.64 -3.02 -11.22
N ASP A 125 8.49 -3.03 -12.25
CA ASP A 125 9.35 -1.91 -12.65
C ASP A 125 8.58 -0.61 -12.91
N LYS A 126 7.34 -0.72 -13.42
CA LYS A 126 6.46 0.44 -13.67
C LYS A 126 5.92 1.06 -12.39
N LEU A 127 5.88 0.32 -11.29
CA LEU A 127 5.38 0.77 -9.98
C LEU A 127 6.49 1.37 -9.12
N ILE A 128 7.74 0.92 -9.28
CA ILE A 128 8.88 1.32 -8.44
C ILE A 128 9.01 2.84 -8.40
N GLY A 129 9.02 3.51 -9.55
CA GLY A 129 9.20 4.96 -9.61
C GLY A 129 8.13 5.72 -8.83
N ALA A 130 6.86 5.32 -8.97
CA ALA A 130 5.76 6.02 -8.32
C ALA A 130 5.72 5.78 -6.81
N VAL A 131 6.01 4.56 -6.37
CA VAL A 131 6.08 4.21 -4.95
C VAL A 131 7.31 4.89 -4.30
N LYS A 132 8.44 4.99 -5.02
CA LYS A 132 9.64 5.66 -4.54
C LYS A 132 9.37 7.12 -4.15
N VAL A 133 8.56 7.85 -4.92
CA VAL A 133 8.18 9.25 -4.56
C VAL A 133 7.51 9.32 -3.18
N MET A 134 6.70 8.31 -2.82
CA MET A 134 6.06 8.24 -1.51
C MET A 134 7.05 7.84 -0.43
N LEU A 135 7.94 6.87 -0.69
CA LEU A 135 8.98 6.49 0.26
C LEU A 135 9.95 7.65 0.55
N ASP A 136 10.42 8.33 -0.50
CA ASP A 136 11.25 9.53 -0.38
C ASP A 136 10.51 10.63 0.40
N GLY A 137 9.21 10.80 0.16
CA GLY A 137 8.38 11.76 0.90
C GLY A 137 8.27 11.46 2.40
N TYR A 138 8.15 10.19 2.75
CA TYR A 138 8.18 9.74 4.15
C TYR A 138 9.55 10.01 4.79
N THR A 139 10.64 9.65 4.11
CA THR A 139 12.01 9.87 4.60
C THR A 139 12.37 11.35 4.73
N GLN A 140 11.73 12.22 3.95
CA GLN A 140 11.88 13.68 4.01
C GLN A 140 10.91 14.36 4.99
N ASP A 141 10.20 13.58 5.82
CA ASP A 141 9.24 14.09 6.81
C ASP A 141 8.10 14.94 6.23
N ARG A 142 7.73 14.71 4.96
CA ARG A 142 6.58 15.37 4.32
C ARG A 142 5.25 14.86 4.88
N PHE A 143 5.25 13.62 5.36
CA PHE A 143 4.14 12.98 6.05
C PHE A 143 4.65 11.89 6.99
N ASP A 144 3.82 11.54 7.96
CA ASP A 144 4.20 10.71 9.11
C ASP A 144 3.61 9.30 9.04
N ARG A 145 2.63 9.09 8.15
CA ARG A 145 1.99 7.81 7.88
C ARG A 145 1.85 7.60 6.38
N LEU A 146 2.08 6.37 5.90
CA LEU A 146 1.84 5.95 4.53
C LEU A 146 0.81 4.82 4.53
N LEU A 147 -0.32 5.07 3.89
CA LEU A 147 -1.47 4.17 3.88
C LEU A 147 -1.75 3.67 2.46
N LEU A 148 -2.02 2.38 2.33
CA LEU A 148 -2.40 1.71 1.10
C LEU A 148 -3.90 1.44 1.08
N PHE A 149 -4.57 1.96 0.05
CA PHE A 149 -5.96 1.72 -0.25
C PHE A 149 -6.05 0.79 -1.45
N TYR A 150 -6.55 -0.42 -1.24
CA TYR A 150 -6.74 -1.40 -2.31
C TYR A 150 -7.98 -2.25 -2.06
N THR A 151 -8.42 -2.96 -3.09
CA THR A 151 -9.51 -3.92 -2.95
C THR A 151 -8.95 -5.33 -2.75
N ARG A 152 -9.20 -5.92 -1.58
CA ARG A 152 -8.84 -7.29 -1.26
C ARG A 152 -9.81 -8.26 -1.94
N PHE A 153 -9.25 -9.19 -2.70
CA PHE A 153 -10.01 -10.28 -3.31
C PHE A 153 -10.24 -11.38 -2.26
N ILE A 154 -11.49 -11.64 -1.90
CA ILE A 154 -11.87 -12.75 -1.01
C ILE A 154 -12.33 -13.92 -1.86
N ASN A 155 -13.32 -13.69 -2.72
CA ASN A 155 -13.77 -14.65 -3.72
C ASN A 155 -14.37 -13.93 -4.93
N THR A 156 -14.93 -14.69 -5.88
CA THR A 156 -15.49 -14.15 -7.12
C THR A 156 -16.67 -13.19 -6.90
N MET A 157 -17.41 -13.36 -5.79
CA MET A 157 -18.58 -12.53 -5.46
C MET A 157 -18.26 -11.42 -4.45
N LYS A 158 -17.24 -11.60 -3.61
CA LYS A 158 -16.88 -10.69 -2.53
C LYS A 158 -15.50 -10.09 -2.78
N GLN A 159 -15.49 -8.77 -2.98
CA GLN A 159 -14.30 -7.94 -2.99
C GLN A 159 -14.46 -6.83 -1.96
N GLU A 160 -13.46 -6.64 -1.10
CA GLU A 160 -13.56 -5.77 0.06
C GLU A 160 -12.57 -4.61 -0.04
N PRO A 161 -13.01 -3.35 0.05
CA PRO A 161 -12.09 -2.22 0.10
C PRO A 161 -11.37 -2.23 1.45
N VAL A 162 -10.05 -2.13 1.41
CA VAL A 162 -9.18 -2.17 2.59
C VAL A 162 -8.30 -0.94 2.60
N MET A 163 -8.11 -0.39 3.79
CA MET A 163 -7.06 0.57 4.12
C MET A 163 -6.05 -0.13 5.02
N GLU A 164 -4.78 -0.08 4.66
CA GLU A 164 -3.72 -0.79 5.36
C GLU A 164 -2.52 0.14 5.55
N GLN A 165 -1.92 0.16 6.75
CA GLN A 165 -0.73 0.95 6.99
C GLN A 165 0.51 0.25 6.44
N LEU A 166 1.26 0.96 5.59
CA LEU A 166 2.56 0.52 5.09
C LEU A 166 3.70 1.07 5.95
N LEU A 167 3.66 2.37 6.28
CA LEU A 167 4.65 3.03 7.12
C LEU A 167 3.95 3.93 8.18
N PRO A 168 4.50 4.04 9.40
CA PRO A 168 5.54 3.17 9.94
C PRO A 168 5.05 1.72 9.99
N LEU A 169 5.98 0.77 9.91
CA LEU A 169 5.66 -0.65 9.98
C LEU A 169 5.07 -0.95 11.35
N SER A 170 3.78 -1.28 11.41
CA SER A 170 3.17 -1.71 12.66
C SER A 170 3.68 -3.12 12.99
N GLY A 171 4.12 -3.33 14.22
CA GLY A 171 4.56 -4.63 14.73
C GLY A 171 3.43 -5.67 14.87
N GLU A 172 2.26 -5.44 14.27
CA GLU A 172 1.15 -6.39 14.29
C GLU A 172 1.57 -7.68 13.60
N ARG A 173 1.85 -8.70 14.40
CA ARG A 173 2.18 -10.04 13.95
C ARG A 173 0.97 -10.63 13.22
N LEU A 174 1.09 -10.85 11.92
CA LEU A 174 0.15 -11.66 11.15
C LEU A 174 0.25 -13.13 11.59
N GLY A 175 -0.36 -13.45 12.73
CA GLY A 175 -0.56 -14.84 13.19
C GLY A 175 0.71 -15.62 13.54
N LEU A 176 1.83 -14.95 13.84
CA LEU A 176 3.08 -15.62 14.24
C LEU A 176 3.12 -15.89 15.75
N PRO A 177 3.53 -17.10 16.19
CA PRO A 177 3.78 -17.40 17.59
C PRO A 177 4.90 -16.52 18.15
N ALA A 178 4.87 -16.26 19.46
CA ALA A 178 5.84 -15.44 20.16
C ALA A 178 7.20 -16.15 20.38
N SER A 179 7.74 -16.81 19.35
CA SER A 179 9.11 -17.31 19.42
C SER A 179 10.07 -16.14 19.18
N HIS A 180 10.86 -15.82 20.19
CA HIS A 180 11.91 -14.80 20.13
C HIS A 180 13.21 -15.51 19.70
N TRP A 181 13.61 -15.32 18.45
CA TRP A 181 14.90 -15.75 17.93
C TRP A 181 15.49 -14.53 17.22
N ASP A 182 16.78 -14.27 17.34
CA ASP A 182 17.40 -13.12 16.68
C ASP A 182 17.98 -13.52 15.32
N TYR A 183 18.07 -12.55 14.41
CA TYR A 183 18.77 -12.71 13.15
C TYR A 183 20.25 -12.39 13.32
N LEU A 184 21.12 -13.21 12.72
CA LEU A 184 22.48 -12.79 12.40
C LEU A 184 22.43 -11.98 11.11
N TYR A 185 22.85 -10.72 11.15
CA TYR A 185 22.83 -9.82 10.01
C TYR A 185 24.19 -9.84 9.30
N GLU A 186 24.18 -10.09 7.99
CA GLU A 186 25.36 -9.97 7.13
C GLU A 186 25.01 -9.04 5.95
N PRO A 187 25.78 -7.97 5.66
CA PRO A 187 27.04 -7.57 6.31
C PRO A 187 26.87 -6.92 7.69
N GLU A 188 25.89 -6.04 7.89
CA GLU A 188 25.55 -5.43 9.17
C GLU A 188 24.07 -5.00 9.20
N ALA A 189 23.46 -4.91 10.38
CA ALA A 189 22.03 -4.63 10.52
C ALA A 189 21.62 -3.32 9.80
N LYS A 190 22.44 -2.27 9.86
CA LYS A 190 22.15 -0.97 9.21
C LYS A 190 22.01 -1.05 7.69
N VAL A 191 22.69 -2.00 7.03
CA VAL A 191 22.65 -2.16 5.55
C VAL A 191 21.48 -3.04 5.14
N VAL A 192 21.13 -4.02 5.97
CA VAL A 192 20.05 -4.97 5.72
C VAL A 192 18.67 -4.37 6.02
N LEU A 193 18.61 -3.44 6.98
CA LEU A 193 17.40 -2.75 7.47
C LEU A 193 17.17 -1.41 6.78
#